data_AF-A0A1M6PB46-F1
#
_entry.id   AF-A0A1M6PB46-F1
#
_cell.length_a   1.000
_cell.length_b   1.000
_cell.length_c   1.000
_cell.angle_alpha   90.00
_cell.angle_beta   90.00
_cell.angle_gamma   90.00
#
_symmetry.space_group_name_H-M   'P 1'
#
loop_
_entity.id
_entity.type
_entity.pdbx_description
1 polymer ?
#
loop_
_entity_poly.entity_id
_entity_poly.type
_entity_poly.pdbx_seq_one_letter_code
_entity_poly.pdbx_strand_id
1 'polypeptide(L)'
;MEKFKENLHLLRETDSNALVVRLERNQRDLMQMRNKLRSYRCEPKTYNLFERIEALKSAMERCNKENRDVIQALKEGRTGIGEYIDQAKRQISEFRKLHSSVDDYLTNCSHGELHL
;
A
#
# COMPACT_ATOMS: atom_id res chain seq x y z
N MET A 1 31.38 14.13 0.75
CA MET A 1 30.67 13.25 1.71
C MET A 1 29.35 12.72 1.15
N GLU A 2 28.74 13.37 0.16
CA GLU A 2 27.52 12.95 -0.57
C GLU A 2 27.54 11.49 -1.06
N LYS A 3 28.62 11.05 -1.74
CA LYS A 3 28.70 9.69 -2.31
C LYS A 3 28.54 8.57 -1.28
N PHE A 4 28.94 8.80 -0.02
CA PHE A 4 28.82 7.80 1.04
C PHE A 4 27.39 7.69 1.58
N LYS A 5 26.66 8.82 1.62
CA LYS A 5 25.25 8.86 2.01
C LYS A 5 24.35 8.25 0.94
N GLU A 6 24.64 8.51 -0.33
CA GLU A 6 23.96 7.85 -1.45
C GLU A 6 24.18 6.34 -1.45
N ASN A 7 25.42 5.87 -1.25
CA ASN A 7 25.72 4.44 -1.16
C ASN A 7 25.03 3.76 0.01
N LEU A 8 24.91 4.42 1.16
CA LEU A 8 24.17 3.90 2.32
C LEU A 8 22.66 3.81 2.04
N HIS A 9 22.09 4.78 1.32
CA HIS A 9 20.69 4.77 0.90
C HIS A 9 20.41 3.64 -0.10
N LEU A 10 21.31 3.46 -1.08
CA LEU A 10 21.28 2.37 -2.06
C LEU A 10 21.40 0.99 -1.40
N LEU A 11 22.33 0.81 -0.46
CA LEU A 11 22.47 -0.43 0.33
C LEU A 11 21.19 -0.77 1.10
N ARG A 12 20.54 0.24 1.70
CA ARG A 12 19.25 0.11 2.38
C ARG A 12 18.09 -0.21 1.43
N GLU A 13 18.18 0.27 0.19
CA GLU A 13 17.19 0.01 -0.86
C GLU A 13 17.33 -1.37 -1.50
N THR A 14 18.51 -1.99 -1.40
CA THR A 14 18.77 -3.38 -1.85
C THR A 14 18.72 -4.40 -0.71
N ASP A 15 18.61 -3.95 0.54
CA ASP A 15 18.48 -4.82 1.70
C ASP A 15 17.10 -5.48 1.70
N SER A 16 17.07 -6.74 1.24
CA SER A 16 15.89 -7.61 1.23
C SER A 16 15.16 -7.61 2.58
N ASN A 17 15.89 -7.62 3.70
CA ASN A 17 15.27 -7.62 5.02
C ASN A 17 14.56 -6.30 5.31
N ALA A 18 15.15 -5.17 4.92
CA ALA A 18 14.54 -3.86 5.09
C ALA A 18 13.26 -3.72 4.24
N LEU A 19 13.28 -4.26 3.02
CA LEU A 19 12.11 -4.31 2.13
C LEU A 19 11.00 -5.19 2.70
N VAL A 20 11.34 -6.40 3.19
CA VAL A 20 10.40 -7.30 3.85
C VAL A 20 9.71 -6.62 5.03
N VAL A 21 10.47 -6.01 5.95
CA VAL A 21 9.91 -5.29 7.10
C VAL A 21 8.96 -4.18 6.66
N ARG A 22 9.28 -3.48 5.56
CA ARG A 22 8.43 -2.41 5.04
C ARG A 22 7.14 -2.94 4.42
N LEU A 23 7.20 -4.02 3.64
CA LEU A 23 6.02 -4.67 3.07
C LEU A 23 5.11 -5.25 4.17
N GLU A 24 5.66 -5.83 5.23
CA GLU A 24 4.89 -6.31 6.38
C GLU A 24 4.18 -5.19 7.15
N ARG A 25 4.79 -4.00 7.23
CA ARG A 25 4.14 -2.80 7.77
C ARG A 25 3.00 -2.36 6.86
N ASN A 26 3.24 -2.27 5.55
CA ASN A 26 2.19 -1.93 4.58
C ASN A 26 0.99 -2.88 4.66
N GLN A 27 1.20 -4.19 4.89
CA GLN A 27 0.11 -5.15 5.08
C GLN A 27 -0.73 -4.85 6.34
N ARG A 28 -0.08 -4.47 7.44
CA ARG A 28 -0.81 -4.04 8.65
C ARG A 28 -1.61 -2.78 8.39
N ASP A 29 -1.03 -1.82 7.69
CA ASP A 29 -1.69 -0.55 7.36
C ASP A 29 -2.86 -0.76 6.38
N LEU A 30 -2.73 -1.67 5.40
CA LEU A 30 -3.84 -2.09 4.53
C LEU A 30 -5.04 -2.61 5.33
N MET A 31 -4.79 -3.45 6.35
CA MET A 31 -5.86 -3.94 7.22
C MET A 31 -6.53 -2.80 7.99
N GLN A 32 -5.76 -1.83 8.50
CA GLN A 32 -6.30 -0.66 9.18
C GLN A 32 -7.13 0.22 8.24
N MET A 33 -6.64 0.51 7.03
CA MET A 33 -7.36 1.27 6.01
C MET A 33 -8.67 0.58 5.63
N ARG A 34 -8.65 -0.74 5.44
CA ARG A 34 -9.86 -1.52 5.17
C ARG A 34 -10.89 -1.41 6.29
N ASN A 35 -10.44 -1.42 7.54
CA ASN A 35 -11.32 -1.25 8.70
C ASN A 35 -11.93 0.17 8.74
N LYS A 36 -11.16 1.21 8.39
CA LYS A 36 -11.68 2.58 8.26
C LYS A 36 -12.78 2.67 7.19
N LEU A 37 -12.54 2.09 6.00
CA LEU A 37 -13.52 2.07 4.91
C LEU A 37 -14.79 1.29 5.24
N ARG A 38 -14.75 0.39 6.22
CA ARG A 38 -15.93 -0.34 6.71
C ARG A 38 -16.75 0.44 7.75
N SER A 39 -16.29 1.62 8.18
CA SER A 39 -17.07 2.47 9.07
C SER A 39 -18.36 2.94 8.40
N TYR A 40 -19.46 3.00 9.14
CA TYR A 40 -20.73 3.58 8.67
C TYR A 40 -20.57 5.03 8.19
N ARG A 41 -19.60 5.77 8.74
CA ARG A 41 -19.28 7.15 8.30
C ARG A 41 -18.71 7.20 6.88
N CYS A 42 -18.25 6.07 6.37
CA CYS A 42 -17.67 5.91 5.04
C CYS A 42 -18.61 5.18 4.08
N GLU A 43 -19.89 5.02 4.45
CA GLU A 43 -20.86 4.39 3.57
C GLU A 43 -21.13 5.28 2.33
N PRO A 44 -21.07 4.72 1.11
CA PRO A 44 -21.22 5.50 -0.10
C PRO A 44 -22.66 6.02 -0.24
N LYS A 45 -22.81 7.36 -0.23
CA LYS A 45 -24.12 8.03 -0.38
C LYS A 45 -24.53 8.27 -1.84
N THR A 46 -23.62 8.02 -2.78
CA THR A 46 -23.85 8.20 -4.22
C THR A 46 -23.28 7.03 -5.00
N TYR A 47 -23.78 6.81 -6.21
CA TYR A 47 -23.30 5.75 -7.09
C TYR A 47 -21.79 5.87 -7.37
N ASN A 48 -21.29 7.09 -7.62
CA ASN A 48 -19.85 7.32 -7.82
C ASN A 48 -19.03 6.94 -6.58
N LEU A 49 -19.49 7.30 -5.37
CA LEU A 49 -18.80 6.87 -4.14
C LEU A 49 -18.83 5.35 -3.96
N PHE A 50 -19.90 4.69 -4.40
CA PHE A 50 -20.00 3.23 -4.39
C PHE A 50 -18.97 2.59 -5.32
N GLU A 51 -18.88 3.05 -6.58
CA GLU A 51 -17.87 2.54 -7.52
C GLU A 51 -16.45 2.75 -7.00
N ARG A 52 -16.18 3.93 -6.41
CA ARG A 52 -14.87 4.25 -5.83
C ARG A 52 -14.49 3.34 -4.67
N ILE A 53 -15.41 3.10 -3.72
CA ILE A 53 -15.09 2.24 -2.58
C ILE A 53 -14.89 0.78 -3.00
N GLU A 54 -15.65 0.28 -3.97
CA GLU A 54 -15.47 -1.08 -4.50
C GLU A 54 -14.14 -1.22 -5.27
N ALA A 55 -13.74 -0.20 -6.03
CA ALA A 55 -12.44 -0.15 -6.68
C ALA A 55 -11.29 -0.15 -5.65
N LEU A 56 -11.41 0.64 -4.57
CA LEU A 56 -10.44 0.68 -3.47
C LEU A 56 -10.32 -0.67 -2.76
N LYS A 57 -11.45 -1.32 -2.43
CA LYS A 57 -11.46 -2.67 -1.82
C LYS A 57 -10.75 -3.68 -2.70
N SER A 58 -11.05 -3.68 -4.00
CA SER A 58 -10.42 -4.58 -4.97
C SER A 58 -8.92 -4.33 -5.09
N ALA A 59 -8.49 -3.06 -5.10
CA ALA A 59 -7.09 -2.69 -5.13
C ALA A 59 -6.33 -3.08 -3.84
N MET A 60 -6.95 -2.93 -2.67
CA MET A 60 -6.38 -3.39 -1.40
C MET A 60 -6.17 -4.90 -1.36
N GLU A 61 -7.12 -5.68 -1.86
CA GLU A 61 -7.00 -7.14 -1.87
C GLU A 61 -5.86 -7.60 -2.80
N ARG A 62 -5.75 -6.99 -3.99
CA ARG A 62 -4.63 -7.24 -4.90
C ARG A 62 -3.28 -6.87 -4.27
N CYS A 63 -3.15 -5.67 -3.73
CA CYS A 63 -1.92 -5.20 -3.09
C CYS A 63 -1.53 -6.09 -1.89
N ASN A 64 -2.51 -6.53 -1.09
CA ASN A 64 -2.26 -7.44 0.02
C ASN A 64 -1.71 -8.80 -0.46
N LYS A 65 -2.33 -9.38 -1.50
CA LYS A 65 -1.86 -10.64 -2.10
C LYS A 65 -0.46 -10.50 -2.67
N GLU A 66 -0.23 -9.48 -3.48
CA GLU A 66 1.08 -9.24 -4.12
C GLU A 66 2.19 -8.98 -3.08
N ASN A 67 1.89 -8.24 -2.00
CA ASN A 67 2.83 -8.07 -0.89
C ASN A 67 3.18 -9.40 -0.22
N ARG A 68 2.20 -10.31 -0.02
CA ARG A 68 2.47 -11.64 0.57
C ARG A 68 3.40 -12.45 -0.33
N ASP A 69 3.12 -12.47 -1.62
CA ASP A 69 3.91 -13.24 -2.60
C ASP A 69 5.37 -12.73 -2.65
N VAL A 70 5.57 -11.41 -2.68
CA VAL A 70 6.90 -10.79 -2.68
C VAL A 70 7.65 -11.02 -1.37
N ILE A 71 6.98 -10.87 -0.21
CA ILE A 71 7.59 -11.14 1.10
C ILE A 71 8.06 -12.60 1.17
N GLN A 72 7.23 -13.55 0.72
CA GLN A 72 7.58 -14.96 0.75
C GLN A 72 8.79 -15.25 -0.12
N ALA A 73 8.82 -14.71 -1.35
CA ALA A 73 9.94 -14.90 -2.27
C ALA A 73 11.25 -14.29 -1.73
N LEU A 74 11.19 -13.10 -1.13
CA LEU A 74 12.35 -12.44 -0.53
C LEU A 74 12.89 -13.18 0.69
N LYS A 75 12.02 -13.77 1.53
CA LYS A 75 12.41 -14.56 2.70
C LYS A 75 13.03 -15.91 2.35
N GLU A 76 12.52 -16.56 1.31
CA GLU A 76 13.01 -17.87 0.88
C GLU A 76 14.33 -17.80 0.09
N GLY A 77 14.82 -16.60 -0.25
CA GLY A 77 16.08 -16.43 -0.97
C GLY A 77 16.09 -17.10 -2.33
N ARG A 78 14.94 -17.15 -3.02
CA ARG A 78 14.81 -17.78 -4.35
C ARG A 78 15.76 -17.16 -5.37
N THR A 79 16.16 -17.95 -6.36
CA THR A 79 16.86 -17.47 -7.56
C THR A 79 16.07 -16.30 -8.18
N GLY A 80 16.77 -15.22 -8.55
CA GLY A 80 16.12 -14.00 -9.07
C GLY A 80 15.79 -12.95 -8.01
N ILE A 81 16.48 -12.92 -6.86
CA ILE A 81 16.25 -11.94 -5.78
C ILE A 81 16.21 -10.47 -6.25
N GLY A 82 16.97 -10.13 -7.30
CA GLY A 82 16.95 -8.78 -7.90
C GLY A 82 15.58 -8.39 -8.48
N GLU A 83 14.89 -9.32 -9.14
CA GLU A 83 13.54 -9.07 -9.69
C GLU A 83 12.52 -8.86 -8.57
N TYR A 84 12.65 -9.61 -7.48
CA TYR A 84 11.80 -9.46 -6.30
C TYR A 84 12.07 -8.16 -5.53
N ILE A 85 13.32 -7.67 -5.52
CA ILE A 85 13.66 -6.35 -4.98
C ILE A 85 12.95 -5.26 -5.80
N ASP A 86 13.01 -5.33 -7.13
CA ASP A 86 12.32 -4.37 -8.00
C ASP A 86 10.79 -4.46 -7.83
N GLN A 87 10.26 -5.67 -7.71
CA GLN A 87 8.85 -5.89 -7.42
C GLN A 87 8.45 -5.31 -6.06
N ALA A 88 9.27 -5.47 -5.02
CA ALA A 88 9.04 -4.87 -3.71
C ALA A 88 9.01 -3.34 -3.77
N LYS A 89 9.94 -2.72 -4.51
CA LYS A 89 9.95 -1.26 -4.72
C LYS A 89 8.67 -0.79 -5.43
N ARG A 90 8.23 -1.51 -6.48
CA ARG A 90 6.95 -1.22 -7.16
C ARG A 90 5.77 -1.34 -6.19
N GLN A 91 5.69 -2.41 -5.41
CA GLN A 91 4.63 -2.61 -4.42
C GLN A 91 4.57 -1.51 -3.35
N ILE A 92 5.74 -1.04 -2.87
CA ILE A 92 5.79 0.09 -1.93
C ILE A 92 5.24 1.37 -2.57
N SER A 93 5.52 1.60 -3.85
CA SER A 93 4.98 2.75 -4.58
C SER A 93 3.47 2.66 -4.78
N GLU A 94 2.97 1.50 -5.22
CA GLU A 94 1.54 1.26 -5.41
C GLU A 94 0.76 1.37 -4.10
N PHE A 95 1.31 0.87 -2.99
CA PHE A 95 0.73 1.07 -1.67
C PHE A 95 0.57 2.56 -1.32
N ARG A 96 1.56 3.41 -1.61
CA ARG A 96 1.48 4.86 -1.34
C ARG A 96 0.37 5.53 -2.15
N LYS A 97 0.25 5.17 -3.43
CA LYS A 97 -0.84 5.68 -4.29
C LYS A 97 -2.19 5.24 -3.74
N LEU A 98 -2.32 3.97 -3.38
CA LEU A 98 -3.55 3.43 -2.79
C LEU A 98 -3.91 4.14 -1.48
N HIS A 99 -2.93 4.38 -0.60
CA HIS A 99 -3.14 5.12 0.64
C HIS A 99 -3.68 6.53 0.36
N SER A 100 -3.08 7.26 -0.59
CA SER A 100 -3.57 8.58 -1.00
C SER A 100 -5.01 8.51 -1.50
N SER A 101 -5.34 7.54 -2.36
CA SER A 101 -6.70 7.38 -2.89
C SER A 101 -7.74 7.05 -1.79
N VAL A 102 -7.32 6.37 -0.72
CA VAL A 102 -8.15 6.11 0.45
C VAL A 102 -8.39 7.39 1.24
N ASP A 103 -7.34 8.17 1.51
CA ASP A 103 -7.47 9.45 2.21
C ASP A 103 -8.38 10.43 1.44
N ASP A 104 -8.26 10.46 0.12
CA ASP A 104 -9.13 11.25 -0.76
C ASP A 104 -10.59 10.79 -0.66
N TYR A 105 -10.83 9.47 -0.60
CA TYR A 105 -12.17 8.93 -0.41
C TYR A 105 -12.75 9.30 0.96
N LEU A 106 -11.97 9.15 2.03
CA LEU A 106 -12.38 9.49 3.40
C LEU A 106 -12.72 10.98 3.53
N THR A 107 -11.94 11.83 2.86
CA THR A 107 -12.20 13.27 2.78
C THR A 107 -13.55 13.53 2.09
N ASN A 108 -13.82 12.86 0.97
CA ASN A 108 -15.09 13.03 0.25
C ASN A 108 -16.31 12.52 1.02
N CYS A 109 -16.17 11.45 1.81
CA CYS A 109 -17.23 10.98 2.71
C CYS A 109 -17.54 12.01 3.81
N SER A 110 -16.51 12.69 4.33
CA SER A 110 -16.63 13.65 5.42
C SER A 110 -17.24 15.00 4.98
N HIS A 111 -16.98 15.43 3.74
CA HIS A 111 -17.52 16.69 3.21
C HIS A 111 -18.97 16.59 2.74
N GLY A 112 -19.50 15.37 2.57
CA GLY A 112 -20.91 15.14 2.22
C GLY A 112 -21.92 15.42 3.35
N GLU A 113 -21.50 16.01 4.48
CA GLU A 113 -22.36 16.44 5.60
C GLU A 113 -22.70 17.95 5.56
N LEU A 114 -22.11 18.75 4.67
CA LEU A 114 -22.27 20.22 4.64
C LEU A 114 -23.38 20.76 3.71
N HIS A 115 -24.20 19.88 3.12
CA HIS A 115 -25.35 20.28 2.30
C HIS A 115 -26.63 19.58 2.77
N LEU A 116 -27.03 19.85 4.01
CA LEU A 116 -28.39 19.67 4.51
C LEU A 116 -28.80 20.90 5.30
#